data_AF-A0A3M1H0R3-F1
#
_entry.id   AF-A0A3M1H0R3-F1
#
_cell.length_a   1.000
_cell.length_b   1.000
_cell.length_c   1.000
_cell.angle_alpha   90.00
_cell.angle_beta   90.00
_cell.angle_gamma   90.00
#
_symmetry.space_group_name_H-M   'P 1'
#
loop_
_entity.id
_entity.type
_entity.pdbx_description
1 polymer ?
#
loop_
_entity_poly.entity_id
_entity_poly.type
_entity_poly.pdbx_seq_one_letter_code
_entity_poly.pdbx_strand_id
1 'polypeptide(L)'
;MNISQAEMRRMARPPIWGPGWWAATGLLVAGILSAVIWTLPAFIIFLVGLLFSLRFRREDGRGGWVLLFVNALLFIALSSGLYLALSRLYWLLPANPWETNTPEQLWLITLLAGLLLSIVLVWSGFALMVLGQSWIIRRQEPVNTVPLRQLFPWLARHILQGQGWQVIVNERGELIGRENDLQRLAEWGGPGLLTVYAGNVVVLQRHGRIERAVGMGLHLLERAETIRVIFPLGNRGMSLRVEHVLTRDRIPLTVELFYLVRLQRVPETDNVAADTATSIQQLTNNMTAPIGDDRLTCYEGIVLQAAREAAGGLAESLRNASQSILRDIFMTIKLEKLFALPEEDTEEQNNWDVQLNSRKLNAIEQELRNRLTPIARNNGLTLVLVDISTIHFP
;
A
#
# COMPACT_ATOMS: atom_id res chain seq x y z
N MET A 1 58.97 5.46 87.67
CA MET A 1 57.66 5.87 87.10
C MET A 1 56.93 4.59 86.70
N ASN A 2 55.97 4.15 87.52
CA ASN A 2 55.12 3.00 87.21
C ASN A 2 53.96 3.47 86.35
N ILE A 3 54.07 3.28 85.03
CA ILE A 3 52.92 3.41 84.13
C ILE A 3 51.98 2.26 84.46
N SER A 4 50.76 2.59 84.89
CA SER A 4 49.80 1.57 85.33
C SER A 4 49.44 0.64 84.17
N GLN A 5 49.27 -0.65 84.43
CA GLN A 5 48.86 -1.63 83.41
C GLN A 5 47.53 -1.26 82.71
N ALA A 6 46.75 -0.33 83.28
CA ALA A 6 45.55 0.21 82.67
C ALA A 6 45.83 1.10 81.45
N GLU A 7 46.96 1.81 81.40
CA GLU A 7 47.34 2.65 80.26
C GLU A 7 47.89 1.83 79.08
N MET A 8 48.67 0.78 79.34
CA MET A 8 49.12 -0.13 78.27
C MET A 8 47.95 -0.84 77.58
N ARG A 9 46.87 -1.17 78.31
CA ARG A 9 45.65 -1.76 77.70
C ARG A 9 44.83 -0.77 76.89
N ARG A 10 44.98 0.54 77.09
CA ARG A 10 44.31 1.56 76.26
C ARG A 10 45.05 1.82 74.96
N MET A 11 46.38 1.71 74.94
CA MET A 11 47.17 1.89 73.72
C MET A 11 47.14 0.66 72.78
N ALA A 12 46.78 -0.53 73.29
CA ALA A 12 46.70 -1.75 72.49
C ALA A 12 45.36 -1.98 71.76
N ARG A 13 44.43 -1.01 71.78
CA ARG A 13 43.19 -1.13 70.98
C ARG A 13 43.53 -0.80 69.53
N PRO A 14 43.43 -1.76 68.59
CA PRO A 14 43.66 -1.47 67.18
C PRO A 14 42.67 -0.38 66.75
N PRO A 15 43.10 0.56 65.88
CA PRO A 15 42.18 1.57 65.37
C PRO A 15 40.98 0.86 64.76
N ILE A 16 39.79 1.24 65.23
CA ILE A 16 38.49 0.65 64.82
C ILE A 16 38.25 0.80 63.31
N TRP A 17 39.09 1.62 62.64
CA TRP A 17 39.05 1.94 61.23
C TRP A 17 40.39 1.59 60.58
N GLY A 18 40.70 0.29 60.52
CA GLY A 18 41.88 -0.19 59.78
C GLY A 18 41.73 0.01 58.26
N PRO A 19 42.82 -0.08 57.48
CA PRO A 19 42.82 0.09 56.02
C PRO A 19 41.83 -0.83 55.28
N GLY A 20 41.44 -1.96 55.88
CA GLY A 20 40.39 -2.84 55.33
C GLY A 20 38.98 -2.21 55.28
N TRP A 21 38.68 -1.24 56.15
CA TRP A 21 37.38 -0.56 56.15
C TRP A 21 37.21 0.36 54.95
N TRP A 22 38.27 1.04 54.53
CA TRP A 22 38.29 1.89 53.32
C TRP A 22 38.20 1.07 52.03
N ALA A 23 38.80 -0.12 52.01
CA ALA A 23 38.68 -1.05 50.89
C ALA A 23 37.24 -1.61 50.77
N ALA A 24 36.63 -1.96 51.90
CA ALA A 24 35.25 -2.47 51.93
C ALA A 24 34.24 -1.41 51.49
N THR A 25 34.36 -0.16 51.97
CA THR A 25 33.48 0.94 51.55
C THR A 25 33.73 1.34 50.09
N GLY A 26 34.98 1.34 49.62
CA GLY A 26 35.31 1.58 48.22
C GLY A 26 34.70 0.56 47.26
N LEU A 27 34.77 -0.74 47.60
CA LEU A 27 34.14 -1.81 46.81
C LEU A 27 32.62 -1.71 46.78
N LEU A 28 32.00 -1.35 47.91
CA LEU A 28 30.55 -1.21 48.01
C LEU A 28 30.06 -0.02 47.17
N VAL A 29 30.75 1.13 47.26
CA VAL A 29 30.45 2.32 46.45
C VAL A 29 30.69 2.06 44.96
N ALA A 30 31.78 1.39 44.58
CA ALA A 30 32.04 1.01 43.19
C ALA A 30 31.00 0.01 42.65
N GLY A 31 30.54 -0.93 43.47
CA GLY A 31 29.47 -1.87 43.12
C GLY A 31 28.14 -1.15 42.88
N ILE A 32 27.78 -0.20 43.74
CA ILE A 32 26.57 0.61 43.57
C ILE A 32 26.67 1.52 42.33
N LEU A 33 27.79 2.21 42.14
CA LEU A 33 28.01 3.07 40.97
C LEU A 33 27.98 2.27 39.67
N SER A 34 28.59 1.09 39.64
CA SER A 34 28.51 0.17 38.50
C SER A 34 27.05 -0.22 38.24
N ALA A 35 26.32 -0.68 39.25
CA ALA A 35 24.91 -1.04 39.09
C ALA A 35 24.06 0.12 38.56
N VAL A 36 24.28 1.35 39.03
CA VAL A 36 23.56 2.54 38.58
C VAL A 36 23.95 2.92 37.14
N ILE A 37 25.25 2.97 36.81
CA ILE A 37 25.74 3.34 35.48
C ILE A 37 25.27 2.34 34.41
N TRP A 38 25.14 1.06 34.76
CA TRP A 38 24.73 0.03 33.81
C TRP A 38 23.21 -0.19 33.72
N THR A 39 22.44 0.11 34.77
CA THR A 39 20.96 0.03 34.73
C THR A 39 20.30 1.27 34.13
N LEU A 40 20.93 2.43 34.21
CA LEU A 40 20.43 3.68 33.63
C LEU A 40 20.20 3.61 32.11
N PRO A 41 21.13 3.07 31.29
CA PRO A 41 20.92 2.90 29.86
C PRO A 41 19.77 1.95 29.54
N ALA A 42 19.65 0.84 30.27
CA ALA A 42 18.53 -0.10 30.11
C ALA A 42 17.19 0.55 30.46
N PHE A 43 17.16 1.37 31.51
CA PHE A 43 15.98 2.15 31.90
C PHE A 43 15.63 3.24 30.87
N ILE A 44 16.63 3.94 30.32
CA ILE A 44 16.43 4.94 29.25
C ILE A 44 15.91 4.26 27.99
N ILE A 45 16.48 3.13 27.57
CA ILE A 45 16.01 2.36 26.41
C ILE A 45 14.58 1.87 26.64
N PHE A 46 14.25 1.39 27.83
CA PHE A 46 12.89 1.01 28.20
C PHE A 46 11.94 2.21 28.14
N LEU A 47 12.33 3.38 28.66
CA LEU A 47 11.50 4.57 28.70
C LEU A 47 11.30 5.18 27.30
N VAL A 48 12.34 5.17 26.45
CA VAL A 48 12.23 5.54 25.03
C VAL A 48 11.34 4.56 24.29
N GLY A 49 11.49 3.25 24.52
CA GLY A 49 10.62 2.22 23.99
C GLY A 49 9.17 2.43 24.40
N LEU A 50 8.92 2.73 25.68
CA LEU A 50 7.60 3.02 26.24
C LEU A 50 6.99 4.29 25.63
N LEU A 51 7.74 5.38 25.51
CA LEU A 51 7.27 6.64 24.90
C LEU A 51 6.98 6.47 23.40
N PHE A 52 7.84 5.76 22.68
CA PHE A 52 7.62 5.43 21.27
C PHE A 52 6.38 4.55 21.11
N SER A 53 6.19 3.58 21.99
CA SER A 53 4.97 2.79 22.10
C SER A 53 3.76 3.71 22.29
N LEU A 54 3.75 4.54 23.34
CA LEU A 54 2.61 5.42 23.66
C LEU A 54 2.23 6.35 22.49
N ARG A 55 3.19 6.81 21.69
CA ARG A 55 2.95 7.59 20.48
C ARG A 55 2.27 6.77 19.37
N PHE A 56 2.66 5.51 19.18
CA PHE A 56 2.07 4.59 18.19
C PHE A 56 0.72 3.99 18.62
N ARG A 57 0.25 4.25 19.85
CA ARG A 57 -1.04 3.74 20.39
C ARG A 57 -2.26 4.27 19.64
N ARG A 58 -2.08 5.33 18.87
CA ARG A 58 -3.16 6.00 18.17
C ARG A 58 -3.50 5.40 16.81
N GLU A 59 -2.60 4.63 16.19
CA GLU A 59 -2.73 4.36 14.74
C GLU A 59 -3.04 2.90 14.38
N ASP A 60 -2.52 1.88 15.07
CA ASP A 60 -2.73 0.48 14.62
C ASP A 60 -3.05 -0.53 15.72
N GLY A 61 -3.95 -1.47 15.39
CA GLY A 61 -4.54 -2.47 16.27
C GLY A 61 -3.55 -3.32 17.09
N ARG A 62 -4.07 -3.89 18.18
CA ARG A 62 -3.43 -4.51 19.36
C ARG A 62 -2.23 -5.49 19.14
N GLY A 63 -1.92 -5.90 17.92
CA GLY A 63 -0.89 -6.91 17.62
C GLY A 63 0.57 -6.43 17.72
N GLY A 64 0.89 -5.21 17.28
CA GLY A 64 2.27 -4.70 17.29
C GLY A 64 2.86 -4.52 18.70
N TRP A 65 1.98 -4.29 19.67
CA TRP A 65 2.29 -4.07 21.08
C TRP A 65 2.88 -5.28 21.78
N VAL A 66 2.30 -6.45 21.53
CA VAL A 66 2.74 -7.70 22.15
C VAL A 66 4.15 -8.02 21.67
N LEU A 67 4.45 -7.78 20.40
CA LEU A 67 5.75 -8.11 19.80
C LEU A 67 6.86 -7.16 20.28
N LEU A 68 6.58 -5.86 20.38
CA LEU A 68 7.52 -4.88 20.95
C LEU A 68 7.75 -5.11 22.44
N PHE A 69 6.70 -5.42 23.21
CA PHE A 69 6.81 -5.71 24.64
C PHE A 69 7.58 -7.01 24.90
N VAL A 70 7.33 -8.07 24.13
CA VAL A 70 8.09 -9.33 24.21
C VAL A 70 9.55 -9.11 23.85
N ASN A 71 9.86 -8.34 22.80
CA ASN A 71 11.25 -8.00 22.45
C ASN A 71 11.93 -7.16 23.54
N ALA A 72 11.23 -6.20 24.14
CA ALA A 72 11.78 -5.41 25.25
C ALA A 72 12.06 -6.29 26.47
N LEU A 73 11.15 -7.20 26.82
CA LEU A 73 11.36 -8.17 27.91
C LEU A 73 12.54 -9.11 27.63
N LEU A 74 12.64 -9.63 26.39
CA LEU A 74 13.77 -10.46 25.96
C LEU A 74 15.09 -9.70 26.06
N PHE A 75 15.11 -8.44 25.62
CA PHE A 75 16.29 -7.59 25.72
C PHE A 75 16.71 -7.35 27.17
N ILE A 76 15.76 -7.02 28.05
CA ILE A 76 16.02 -6.83 29.49
C ILE A 76 16.53 -8.14 30.11
N ALA A 77 15.90 -9.28 29.81
CA ALA A 77 16.28 -10.57 30.34
C ALA A 77 17.69 -10.99 29.88
N LEU A 78 18.01 -10.81 28.59
CA LEU A 78 19.33 -11.13 28.03
C LEU A 78 20.42 -10.20 28.55
N SER A 79 20.13 -8.91 28.68
CA SER A 79 21.07 -7.93 29.26
C SER A 79 21.37 -8.24 30.72
N SER A 80 20.33 -8.59 31.49
CA SER A 80 20.46 -8.95 32.91
C SER A 80 21.20 -10.28 33.09
N GLY A 81 20.92 -11.27 32.25
CA GLY A 81 21.62 -12.55 32.25
C GLY A 81 23.11 -12.40 31.92
N LEU A 82 23.44 -11.55 30.94
CA LEU A 82 24.82 -11.24 30.59
C LEU A 82 25.56 -10.55 31.74
N TYR A 83 24.92 -9.60 32.43
CA TYR A 83 25.50 -8.95 33.61
C TYR A 83 25.82 -9.95 34.72
N LEU A 84 24.90 -10.87 35.02
CA LEU A 84 25.12 -11.91 36.02
C LEU A 84 26.24 -12.87 35.61
N ALA A 85 26.35 -13.19 34.32
CA ALA A 85 27.44 -14.02 33.80
C ALA A 85 28.80 -13.30 33.90
N LEU A 86 28.88 -12.03 33.50
CA LEU A 86 30.11 -11.23 33.56
C LEU A 86 30.56 -10.97 35.00
N SER A 87 29.61 -10.66 35.90
CA SER A 87 29.93 -10.47 37.32
C SER A 87 30.41 -11.76 37.99
N ARG A 88 29.84 -12.93 37.64
CA ARG A 88 30.38 -14.22 38.10
C ARG A 88 31.74 -14.55 37.50
N LEU A 89 31.96 -14.26 36.22
CA LEU A 89 33.26 -14.46 35.58
C LEU A 89 34.34 -13.60 36.26
N TYR A 90 34.00 -12.37 36.65
CA TYR A 90 34.86 -11.48 37.43
C TYR A 90 35.27 -12.09 38.78
N TRP A 91 34.35 -12.76 39.48
CA TRP A 91 34.63 -13.44 40.73
C TRP A 91 35.42 -14.75 40.58
N LEU A 92 35.32 -15.41 39.42
CA LEU A 92 36.04 -16.65 39.11
C LEU A 92 37.45 -16.42 38.57
N LEU A 93 37.78 -15.18 38.19
CA LEU A 93 39.14 -14.81 37.83
C LEU A 93 40.04 -14.94 39.06
N PRO A 94 41.16 -15.69 38.97
CA PRO A 94 42.04 -15.91 40.11
C PRO A 94 42.54 -14.56 40.65
N ALA A 95 42.60 -14.44 41.97
CA ALA A 95 43.00 -13.22 42.68
C ALA A 95 44.43 -12.73 42.35
N ASN A 96 45.22 -13.53 41.63
CA ASN A 96 46.54 -13.20 41.14
C ASN A 96 46.57 -13.13 39.60
N PRO A 97 46.30 -11.96 38.99
CA PRO A 97 46.33 -11.76 37.53
C PRO A 97 47.75 -11.67 36.93
N TRP A 98 48.81 -11.95 37.69
CA TRP A 98 50.18 -11.56 37.33
C TRP A 98 50.95 -12.57 36.48
N GLU A 99 50.47 -13.80 36.29
CA GLU A 99 51.36 -14.86 35.81
C GLU A 99 51.26 -15.25 34.34
N THR A 100 50.23 -14.92 33.56
CA THR A 100 50.28 -15.25 32.11
C THR A 100 49.44 -14.41 31.15
N ASN A 101 48.47 -13.62 31.59
CA ASN A 101 47.73 -12.69 30.73
C ASN A 101 47.62 -11.34 31.43
N THR A 102 48.04 -10.24 30.78
CA THR A 102 47.93 -8.92 31.41
C THR A 102 46.44 -8.64 31.67
N PRO A 103 46.05 -8.18 32.87
CA PRO A 103 44.64 -7.96 33.23
C PRO A 103 43.91 -7.02 32.25
N GLU A 104 44.65 -6.17 31.55
CA GLU A 104 44.18 -5.31 30.46
C GLU A 104 43.61 -6.11 29.27
N GLN A 105 44.21 -7.25 28.91
CA GLN A 105 43.73 -8.09 27.82
C GLN A 105 42.38 -8.74 28.13
N LEU A 106 42.17 -9.16 29.38
CA LEU A 106 40.90 -9.76 29.80
C LEU A 106 39.76 -8.73 29.83
N TRP A 107 40.04 -7.51 30.26
CA TRP A 107 39.11 -6.38 30.15
C TRP A 107 38.77 -6.04 28.70
N LEU A 108 39.76 -6.01 27.81
CA LEU A 108 39.53 -5.77 26.39
C LEU A 108 38.64 -6.87 25.77
N ILE A 109 38.93 -8.14 26.06
CA ILE A 109 38.15 -9.28 25.53
C ILE A 109 36.72 -9.23 26.03
N THR A 110 36.50 -8.96 27.32
CA THR A 110 35.13 -8.87 27.89
C THR A 110 34.34 -7.70 27.31
N LEU A 111 34.98 -6.54 27.12
CA LEU A 111 34.36 -5.38 26.48
C LEU A 111 33.99 -5.69 25.03
N LEU A 112 34.92 -6.28 24.26
CA LEU A 112 34.68 -6.69 22.87
C LEU A 112 33.58 -7.74 22.76
N ALA A 113 33.57 -8.74 23.65
CA ALA A 113 32.52 -9.77 23.69
C ALA A 113 31.15 -9.16 24.02
N GLY A 114 31.08 -8.24 24.99
CA GLY A 114 29.86 -7.51 25.32
C GLY A 114 29.36 -6.64 24.17
N LEU A 115 30.27 -5.96 23.46
CA LEU A 115 29.95 -5.13 22.30
C LEU A 115 29.44 -5.99 21.13
N LEU A 116 30.10 -7.12 20.86
CA LEU A 116 29.69 -8.04 19.79
C LEU A 116 28.32 -8.65 20.08
N LEU A 117 28.07 -9.06 21.34
CA LEU A 117 26.77 -9.58 21.76
C LEU A 117 25.65 -8.53 21.66
N SER A 118 25.92 -7.27 22.04
CA SER A 118 24.92 -6.21 21.95
C SER A 118 24.56 -5.90 20.49
N ILE A 119 25.54 -5.88 19.58
CA ILE A 119 25.33 -5.77 18.14
C ILE A 119 24.42 -6.91 17.65
N VAL A 120 24.74 -8.16 17.99
CA VAL A 120 23.94 -9.32 17.58
C VAL A 120 22.50 -9.22 18.09
N LEU A 121 22.30 -8.81 19.34
CA LEU A 121 20.96 -8.66 19.92
C LEU A 121 20.14 -7.57 19.23
N VAL A 122 20.72 -6.39 19.02
CA VAL A 122 20.03 -5.28 18.32
C VAL A 122 19.66 -5.70 16.89
N TRP A 123 20.58 -6.33 16.16
CA TRP A 123 20.31 -6.81 14.81
C TRP A 123 19.27 -7.93 14.76
N SER A 124 19.27 -8.84 15.74
CA SER A 124 18.26 -9.90 15.83
C SER A 124 16.86 -9.34 16.11
N GLY A 125 16.74 -8.36 17.01
CA GLY A 125 15.48 -7.67 17.30
C GLY A 125 14.97 -6.90 16.09
N PHE A 126 15.86 -6.20 15.37
CA PHE A 126 15.54 -5.53 14.12
C PHE A 126 15.06 -6.51 13.05
N ALA A 127 15.78 -7.62 12.85
CA ALA A 127 15.40 -8.65 11.90
C ALA A 127 14.02 -9.26 12.24
N LEU A 128 13.75 -9.56 13.51
CA LEU A 128 12.45 -10.04 13.98
C LEU A 128 11.34 -9.02 13.75
N MET A 129 11.61 -7.74 13.98
CA MET A 129 10.64 -6.67 13.71
C MET A 129 10.31 -6.58 12.21
N VAL A 130 11.33 -6.63 11.34
CA VAL A 130 11.14 -6.60 9.89
C VAL A 130 10.40 -7.85 9.40
N LEU A 131 10.75 -9.04 9.92
CA LEU A 131 10.04 -10.28 9.62
C LEU A 131 8.58 -10.22 10.07
N GLY A 132 8.31 -9.72 11.28
CA GLY A 132 6.96 -9.54 11.81
C GLY A 132 6.11 -8.59 10.96
N GLN A 133 6.66 -7.44 10.56
CA GLN A 133 5.99 -6.50 9.66
C GLN A 133 5.74 -7.12 8.28
N SER A 134 6.73 -7.83 7.72
CA SER A 134 6.56 -8.53 6.44
C SER A 134 5.45 -9.58 6.49
N TRP A 135 5.28 -10.26 7.64
CA TRP A 135 4.22 -11.23 7.85
C TRP A 135 2.85 -10.58 7.94
N ILE A 136 2.70 -9.46 8.65
CA ILE A 136 1.45 -8.69 8.72
C ILE A 136 1.04 -8.21 7.33
N ILE A 137 1.97 -7.62 6.57
CA ILE A 137 1.73 -7.14 5.20
C ILE A 137 1.28 -8.28 4.29
N ARG A 138 1.92 -9.46 4.40
CA ARG A 138 1.52 -10.66 3.63
C ARG A 138 0.18 -11.23 4.02
N ARG A 139 -0.30 -10.97 5.24
CA ARG A 139 -1.56 -11.51 5.76
C ARG A 139 -2.76 -10.63 5.45
N GLN A 140 -2.55 -9.33 5.25
CA GLN A 140 -3.63 -8.35 5.02
C GLN A 140 -4.11 -8.30 3.57
N GLU A 141 -3.36 -8.83 2.60
CA GLU A 141 -3.74 -8.75 1.18
C GLU A 141 -3.21 -9.97 0.40
N PRO A 142 -3.73 -10.28 -0.81
CA PRO A 142 -3.16 -11.27 -1.74
C PRO A 142 -1.82 -10.80 -2.34
N VAL A 143 -0.90 -10.32 -1.48
CA VAL A 143 0.42 -9.78 -1.81
C VAL A 143 1.42 -10.92 -1.93
N ASN A 144 1.38 -11.62 -3.05
CA ASN A 144 2.45 -12.57 -3.40
C ASN A 144 3.46 -12.00 -4.40
N THR A 145 3.39 -10.69 -4.71
CA THR A 145 4.14 -10.10 -5.83
C THR A 145 5.51 -9.53 -5.45
N VAL A 146 5.68 -8.97 -4.25
CA VAL A 146 6.95 -8.33 -3.86
C VAL A 146 7.87 -9.31 -3.12
N PRO A 147 9.06 -9.64 -3.67
CA PRO A 147 10.00 -10.50 -2.98
C PRO A 147 10.53 -9.82 -1.71
N LEU A 148 10.72 -10.61 -0.65
CA LEU A 148 11.19 -10.16 0.68
C LEU A 148 12.49 -9.33 0.58
N ARG A 149 13.37 -9.67 -0.37
CA ARG A 149 14.62 -8.96 -0.64
C ARG A 149 14.42 -7.51 -1.09
N GLN A 150 13.30 -7.18 -1.75
CA GLN A 150 12.97 -5.81 -2.17
C GLN A 150 12.18 -5.06 -1.08
N LEU A 151 11.35 -5.78 -0.31
CA LEU A 151 10.61 -5.20 0.80
C LEU A 151 11.52 -4.78 1.96
N PHE A 152 12.59 -5.55 2.23
CA PHE A 152 13.49 -5.33 3.37
C PHE A 152 14.20 -3.96 3.36
N PRO A 153 14.86 -3.52 2.26
CA PRO A 153 15.48 -2.19 2.20
C PRO A 153 14.47 -1.04 2.27
N TRP A 154 13.23 -1.27 1.84
CA TRP A 154 12.17 -0.28 1.96
C TRP A 154 11.69 -0.18 3.42
N LEU A 155 11.38 -1.30 4.07
CA LEU A 155 11.00 -1.36 5.48
C LEU A 155 12.11 -0.77 6.37
N ALA A 156 13.37 -1.13 6.11
CA ALA A 156 14.50 -0.59 6.85
C ALA A 156 14.59 0.93 6.70
N ARG A 157 14.43 1.48 5.50
CA ARG A 157 14.35 2.94 5.30
C ARG A 157 13.13 3.55 5.97
N HIS A 158 11.97 2.92 5.89
CA HIS A 158 10.75 3.42 6.51
C HIS A 158 10.88 3.48 8.05
N ILE A 159 11.42 2.43 8.66
CA ILE A 159 11.65 2.34 10.10
C ILE A 159 12.76 3.29 10.56
N LEU A 160 13.89 3.33 9.86
CA LEU A 160 15.07 4.10 10.27
C LEU A 160 14.97 5.59 9.94
N GLN A 161 14.31 5.94 8.83
CA GLN A 161 14.24 7.31 8.31
C GLN A 161 12.85 7.94 8.45
N GLY A 162 11.80 7.17 8.78
CA GLY A 162 10.43 7.68 8.89
C GLY A 162 9.87 8.22 7.57
N GLN A 163 10.46 7.84 6.42
CA GLN A 163 10.28 8.52 5.12
C GLN A 163 9.55 7.71 4.05
N GLY A 164 9.04 6.51 4.33
CA GLY A 164 8.24 5.80 3.35
C GLY A 164 6.79 6.27 3.41
N TRP A 165 6.34 7.06 2.45
CA TRP A 165 4.93 7.40 2.35
C TRP A 165 4.19 6.29 1.57
N GLN A 166 2.94 6.07 1.95
CA GLN A 166 2.09 5.02 1.42
C GLN A 166 0.83 5.64 0.83
N VAL A 167 0.52 5.26 -0.40
CA VAL A 167 -0.71 5.65 -1.08
C VAL A 167 -1.49 4.41 -1.44
N ILE A 168 -2.79 4.47 -1.18
CA ILE A 168 -3.73 3.38 -1.40
C ILE A 168 -4.70 3.82 -2.48
N VAL A 169 -4.88 2.99 -3.50
CA VAL A 169 -6.00 3.11 -4.44
C VAL A 169 -7.08 2.16 -3.95
N ASN A 170 -8.18 2.72 -3.44
CA ASN A 170 -9.29 1.92 -2.91
C ASN A 170 -10.07 1.21 -4.03
N GLU A 171 -11.07 0.40 -3.66
CA GLU A 171 -11.93 -0.30 -4.61
C GLU A 171 -12.71 0.65 -5.55
N ARG A 172 -12.94 1.90 -5.13
CA ARG A 172 -13.63 2.94 -5.91
C ARG A 172 -12.70 3.66 -6.89
N GLY A 173 -11.40 3.36 -6.88
CA GLY A 173 -10.41 4.04 -7.72
C GLY A 173 -9.96 5.40 -7.16
N GLU A 174 -10.25 5.69 -5.89
CA GLU A 174 -9.85 6.92 -5.21
C GLU A 174 -8.49 6.75 -4.52
N LEU A 175 -7.70 7.83 -4.53
CA LEU A 175 -6.43 7.88 -3.80
C LEU A 175 -6.68 8.20 -2.34
N ILE A 176 -6.37 7.25 -1.48
CA ILE A 176 -6.37 7.37 -0.03
C ILE A 176 -4.93 7.38 0.47
N GLY A 177 -4.58 8.39 1.25
CA GLY A 177 -3.27 8.51 1.88
C GLY A 177 -3.30 9.66 2.88
N ARG A 178 -2.21 9.83 3.62
CA ARG A 178 -2.03 11.07 4.39
C ARG A 178 -1.93 12.23 3.41
N GLU A 179 -2.46 13.40 3.77
CA GLU A 179 -2.46 14.58 2.90
C GLU A 179 -1.05 14.91 2.37
N ASN A 180 -0.05 14.89 3.26
CA ASN A 180 1.35 15.08 2.90
C ASN A 180 1.90 14.01 1.94
N ASP A 181 1.39 12.78 2.01
CA ASP A 181 1.85 11.66 1.19
C ASP A 181 1.28 11.76 -0.23
N LEU A 182 0.01 12.16 -0.35
CA LEU A 182 -0.64 12.46 -1.63
C LEU A 182 0.00 13.67 -2.31
N GLN A 183 0.30 14.72 -1.55
CA GLN A 183 0.99 15.91 -2.07
C GLN A 183 2.40 15.56 -2.57
N ARG A 184 3.16 14.76 -1.83
CA ARG A 184 4.48 14.28 -2.25
C ARG A 184 4.42 13.43 -3.52
N LEU A 185 3.43 12.55 -3.64
CA LEU A 185 3.21 11.77 -4.86
C LEU A 185 2.96 12.69 -6.07
N ALA A 186 2.14 13.72 -5.88
CA ALA A 186 1.78 14.66 -6.94
C ALA A 186 2.97 15.55 -7.36
N GLU A 187 3.76 16.03 -6.39
CA GLU A 187 4.85 16.96 -6.65
C GLU A 187 6.13 16.24 -7.13
N TRP A 188 6.54 15.16 -6.46
CA TRP A 188 7.87 14.56 -6.62
C TRP A 188 7.81 13.13 -7.18
N GLY A 189 6.63 12.50 -7.18
CA GLY A 189 6.49 11.07 -7.45
C GLY A 189 7.23 10.22 -6.42
N GLY A 190 7.46 8.94 -6.74
CA GLY A 190 8.16 8.00 -5.89
C GLY A 190 9.59 8.43 -5.51
N PRO A 191 10.25 7.74 -4.56
CA PRO A 191 9.94 6.38 -4.12
C PRO A 191 8.89 6.34 -3.00
N GLY A 192 8.00 5.34 -3.07
CA GLY A 192 6.89 5.18 -2.14
C GLY A 192 6.26 3.80 -2.26
N LEU A 193 5.28 3.51 -1.41
CA LEU A 193 4.49 2.29 -1.50
C LEU A 193 3.13 2.60 -2.12
N LEU A 194 2.75 1.87 -3.16
CA LEU A 194 1.44 1.94 -3.78
C LEU A 194 0.69 0.64 -3.51
N THR A 195 -0.43 0.72 -2.81
CA THR A 195 -1.36 -0.39 -2.63
C THR A 195 -2.52 -0.20 -3.58
N VAL A 196 -2.82 -1.19 -4.43
CA VAL A 196 -3.94 -1.15 -5.36
C VAL A 196 -4.95 -2.22 -4.97
N TYR A 197 -6.16 -1.81 -4.58
CA TYR A 197 -7.23 -2.75 -4.27
C TYR A 197 -7.79 -3.43 -5.52
N ALA A 198 -8.53 -4.51 -5.29
CA ALA A 198 -9.20 -5.27 -6.35
C ALA A 198 -10.06 -4.36 -7.24
N GLY A 199 -10.15 -4.71 -8.52
CA GLY A 199 -11.01 -4.00 -9.47
C GLY A 199 -10.41 -2.73 -10.06
N ASN A 200 -9.15 -2.40 -9.77
CA ASN A 200 -8.45 -1.26 -10.35
C ASN A 200 -7.09 -1.64 -10.96
N VAL A 201 -6.67 -0.84 -11.93
CA VAL A 201 -5.32 -0.82 -12.50
C VAL A 201 -4.82 0.61 -12.43
N VAL A 202 -3.57 0.80 -12.01
CA VAL A 202 -2.94 2.11 -11.95
C VAL A 202 -1.88 2.19 -13.02
N VAL A 203 -1.95 3.23 -13.85
CA VAL A 203 -0.94 3.51 -14.86
C VAL A 203 0.06 4.49 -14.27
N LEU A 204 1.32 4.08 -14.28
CA LEU A 204 2.42 4.80 -13.71
C LEU A 204 3.25 5.47 -14.82
N GLN A 205 3.66 6.71 -14.53
CA GLN A 205 4.41 7.56 -15.43
C GLN A 205 5.69 8.03 -14.76
N ARG A 206 6.76 8.17 -15.54
CA ARG A 206 8.03 8.74 -15.08
C ARG A 206 8.58 9.66 -16.17
N HIS A 207 9.02 10.86 -15.79
CA HIS A 207 9.57 11.87 -16.72
C HIS A 207 8.69 12.13 -17.96
N GLY A 208 7.37 12.18 -17.80
CA GLY A 208 6.46 12.41 -18.93
C GLY A 208 6.09 11.17 -19.74
N ARG A 209 6.64 9.98 -19.42
CA ARG A 209 6.46 8.73 -20.18
C ARG A 209 5.76 7.67 -19.35
N ILE A 210 4.84 6.93 -19.96
CA ILE A 210 4.21 5.78 -19.30
C ILE A 210 5.28 4.69 -19.16
N GLU A 211 5.52 4.23 -17.95
CA GLU A 211 6.51 3.18 -17.64
C GLU A 211 5.85 1.81 -17.54
N ARG A 212 4.79 1.70 -16.73
CA ARG A 212 4.11 0.43 -16.47
C ARG A 212 2.69 0.65 -15.95
N ALA A 213 1.86 -0.38 -16.10
CA ALA A 213 0.61 -0.50 -15.36
C ALA A 213 0.75 -1.54 -14.26
N VAL A 214 0.14 -1.26 -13.11
CA VAL A 214 0.11 -2.15 -11.96
C VAL A 214 -1.32 -2.47 -11.58
N GLY A 215 -1.64 -3.77 -11.49
CA GLY A 215 -2.95 -4.25 -11.06
C GLY A 215 -3.04 -4.36 -9.53
N MET A 216 -4.04 -5.10 -9.06
CA MET A 216 -4.26 -5.36 -7.63
C MET A 216 -2.98 -5.85 -6.93
N GLY A 217 -2.75 -5.32 -5.72
CA GLY A 217 -1.67 -5.71 -4.82
C GLY A 217 -0.78 -4.53 -4.45
N LEU A 218 0.34 -4.86 -3.81
CA LEU A 218 1.28 -3.90 -3.28
C LEU A 218 2.48 -3.77 -4.21
N HIS A 219 2.82 -2.53 -4.54
CA HIS A 219 3.81 -2.16 -5.54
C HIS A 219 4.77 -1.11 -4.97
N LEU A 220 6.06 -1.30 -5.23
CA LEU A 220 7.06 -0.31 -4.88
C LEU A 220 7.19 0.69 -6.02
N LEU A 221 6.90 1.97 -5.75
CA LEU A 221 7.13 3.04 -6.71
C LEU A 221 8.61 3.34 -6.83
N GLU A 222 9.09 3.43 -8.07
CA GLU A 222 10.43 3.88 -8.38
C GLU A 222 10.59 5.38 -8.19
N ARG A 223 11.82 5.87 -8.20
CA ARG A 223 12.10 7.30 -8.05
C ARG A 223 11.45 8.09 -9.19
N ALA A 224 10.75 9.18 -8.85
CA ALA A 224 10.01 10.05 -9.77
C ALA A 224 8.86 9.37 -10.54
N GLU A 225 8.42 8.19 -10.10
CA GLU A 225 7.25 7.50 -10.66
C GLU A 225 5.96 8.10 -10.06
N THR A 226 5.07 8.63 -10.89
CA THR A 226 3.80 9.25 -10.51
C THR A 226 2.62 8.46 -11.04
N ILE A 227 1.45 8.62 -10.41
CA ILE A 227 0.21 8.05 -10.93
C ILE A 227 -0.31 8.95 -12.03
N ARG A 228 -0.41 8.42 -13.25
CA ARG A 228 -0.98 9.14 -14.39
C ARG A 228 -2.51 9.02 -14.41
N VAL A 229 -3.01 7.80 -14.28
CA VAL A 229 -4.45 7.53 -14.29
C VAL A 229 -4.74 6.23 -13.55
N ILE A 230 -5.88 6.20 -12.89
CA ILE A 230 -6.43 5.01 -12.23
C ILE A 230 -7.60 4.53 -13.07
N PHE A 231 -7.53 3.30 -13.53
CA PHE A 231 -8.52 2.69 -14.39
C PHE A 231 -9.29 1.61 -13.64
N PRO A 232 -10.61 1.74 -13.45
CA PRO A 232 -11.43 0.68 -12.87
C PRO A 232 -11.62 -0.46 -13.89
N LEU A 233 -11.19 -1.67 -13.52
CA LEU A 233 -11.41 -2.92 -14.26
C LEU A 233 -12.87 -3.42 -14.20
N GLY A 234 -13.65 -2.87 -13.28
CA GLY A 234 -15.05 -3.18 -13.12
C GLY A 234 -15.92 -2.72 -14.30
N ASN A 235 -17.20 -3.07 -14.23
CA ASN A 235 -18.18 -2.55 -15.16
C ASN A 235 -18.40 -1.06 -14.89
N ARG A 236 -18.35 -0.24 -15.94
CA ARG A 236 -18.60 1.20 -15.87
C ARG A 236 -19.92 1.51 -16.56
N GLY A 237 -20.84 2.09 -15.80
CA GLY A 237 -22.05 2.71 -16.34
C GLY A 237 -21.73 4.06 -16.95
N MET A 238 -22.30 4.33 -18.13
CA MET A 238 -22.27 5.63 -18.78
C MET A 238 -23.71 5.99 -19.18
N SER A 239 -24.13 7.19 -18.80
CA SER A 239 -25.42 7.75 -19.18
C SER A 239 -25.23 8.83 -20.24
N LEU A 240 -26.07 8.81 -21.26
CA LEU A 240 -26.04 9.73 -22.38
C LEU A 240 -27.46 10.20 -22.68
N ARG A 241 -27.68 11.51 -22.62
CA ARG A 241 -28.90 12.15 -23.10
C ARG A 241 -28.69 12.59 -24.55
N VAL A 242 -29.55 12.11 -25.45
CA VAL A 242 -29.53 12.46 -26.87
C VAL A 242 -30.78 13.25 -27.21
N GLU A 243 -30.58 14.51 -27.55
CA GLU A 243 -31.66 15.41 -27.96
C GLU A 243 -31.88 15.40 -29.47
N HIS A 244 -33.08 15.80 -29.88
CA HIS A 244 -33.49 15.93 -31.28
C HIS A 244 -33.37 14.61 -32.06
N VAL A 245 -33.71 13.49 -31.42
CA VAL A 245 -33.82 12.19 -32.08
C VAL A 245 -35.14 12.17 -32.85
N LEU A 246 -35.07 12.24 -34.18
CA LEU A 246 -36.26 12.25 -35.02
C LEU A 246 -36.75 10.84 -35.29
N THR A 247 -38.03 10.62 -35.05
CA THR A 247 -38.73 9.43 -35.57
C THR A 247 -38.92 9.52 -37.09
N ARG A 248 -39.34 8.41 -37.71
CA ARG A 248 -39.69 8.37 -39.14
C ARG A 248 -40.73 9.42 -39.54
N ASP A 249 -41.65 9.74 -38.63
CA ASP A 249 -42.71 10.73 -38.84
C ASP A 249 -42.24 12.17 -38.53
N ARG A 250 -40.93 12.37 -38.34
CA ARG A 250 -40.27 13.65 -38.02
C ARG A 250 -40.68 14.25 -36.68
N ILE A 251 -41.14 13.43 -35.75
CA ILE A 251 -41.44 13.87 -34.38
C ILE A 251 -40.14 13.82 -33.57
N PRO A 252 -39.72 14.94 -32.95
CA PRO A 252 -38.51 15.01 -32.14
C PRO A 252 -38.71 14.36 -30.77
N LEU A 253 -37.71 13.59 -30.36
CA LEU A 253 -37.64 12.94 -29.06
C LEU A 253 -36.32 13.29 -28.35
N THR A 254 -36.35 13.24 -27.03
CA THR A 254 -35.16 13.18 -26.18
C THR A 254 -35.06 11.78 -25.60
N VAL A 255 -33.95 11.10 -25.85
CA VAL A 255 -33.73 9.72 -25.41
C VAL A 255 -32.57 9.70 -24.43
N GLU A 256 -32.80 9.11 -23.25
CA GLU A 256 -31.73 8.82 -22.30
C GLU A 256 -31.31 7.36 -22.46
N LEU A 257 -30.01 7.20 -22.69
CA LEU A 257 -29.35 5.92 -22.92
C LEU A 257 -28.42 5.64 -21.75
N PHE A 258 -28.51 4.46 -21.19
CA PHE A 258 -27.55 3.90 -20.26
C PHE A 258 -26.83 2.74 -20.94
N TYR A 259 -25.50 2.70 -20.83
CA TYR A 259 -24.74 1.53 -21.25
C TYR A 259 -23.67 1.17 -20.25
N LEU A 260 -23.43 -0.12 -20.14
CA LEU A 260 -22.48 -0.71 -19.22
C LEU A 260 -21.34 -1.30 -20.04
N VAL A 261 -20.14 -0.75 -19.87
CA VAL A 261 -18.93 -1.19 -20.57
C VAL A 261 -17.94 -1.80 -19.60
N ARG A 262 -17.12 -2.70 -20.11
CA ARG A 262 -16.02 -3.33 -19.38
C ARG A 262 -14.79 -3.37 -20.27
N LEU A 263 -13.60 -3.31 -19.70
CA LEU A 263 -12.37 -3.61 -20.44
C LEU A 263 -12.37 -5.05 -20.96
N GLN A 264 -11.98 -5.23 -22.22
CA GLN A 264 -11.76 -6.54 -22.80
C GLN A 264 -10.47 -7.17 -22.24
N ARG A 265 -10.49 -8.47 -21.96
CA ARG A 265 -9.30 -9.22 -21.51
C ARG A 265 -8.47 -9.68 -22.71
N VAL A 266 -7.13 -9.64 -22.56
CA VAL A 266 -6.13 -9.89 -23.61
C VAL A 266 -6.27 -11.18 -24.44
N PRO A 267 -6.71 -12.36 -23.95
CA PRO A 267 -6.84 -13.52 -24.85
C PRO A 267 -7.82 -13.32 -26.02
N GLU A 268 -8.65 -12.27 -25.99
CA GLU A 268 -9.56 -11.89 -27.07
C GLU A 268 -9.07 -10.69 -27.92
N THR A 269 -8.05 -9.97 -27.45
CA THR A 269 -7.54 -8.72 -28.05
C THR A 269 -6.44 -8.99 -29.08
N ASP A 270 -5.66 -10.06 -28.90
CA ASP A 270 -4.59 -10.48 -29.82
C ASP A 270 -5.12 -10.78 -31.23
N ASN A 271 -6.38 -11.17 -31.35
CA ASN A 271 -7.04 -11.41 -32.65
C ASN A 271 -7.49 -10.13 -33.37
N VAL A 272 -7.53 -8.97 -32.71
CA VAL A 272 -7.97 -7.69 -33.28
C VAL A 272 -6.79 -6.79 -33.65
N ALA A 273 -5.65 -6.96 -32.97
CA ALA A 273 -4.43 -6.18 -33.19
C ALA A 273 -3.79 -6.40 -34.58
N ALA A 274 -4.12 -7.50 -35.27
CA ALA A 274 -3.61 -7.78 -36.62
C ALA A 274 -4.05 -6.74 -37.67
N ASP A 275 -5.22 -6.11 -37.50
CA ASP A 275 -5.78 -5.17 -38.48
C ASP A 275 -5.55 -3.67 -38.16
N THR A 276 -4.98 -3.34 -36.98
CA THR A 276 -4.78 -1.94 -36.51
C THR A 276 -3.31 -1.58 -36.23
N ALA A 277 -2.37 -2.35 -36.78
CA ALA A 277 -0.92 -2.23 -36.53
C ALA A 277 -0.31 -0.84 -36.88
N THR A 278 -0.90 -0.10 -37.82
CA THR A 278 -0.37 1.20 -38.28
C THR A 278 -0.66 2.36 -37.32
N SER A 279 -1.75 2.34 -36.57
CA SER A 279 -2.06 3.37 -35.55
C SER A 279 -1.34 3.09 -34.22
N ILE A 280 -1.07 1.81 -33.94
CA ILE A 280 -0.31 1.36 -32.76
C ILE A 280 1.14 1.81 -32.90
N GLN A 281 1.80 1.59 -34.05
CA GLN A 281 3.19 2.04 -34.26
C GLN A 281 3.41 3.55 -34.03
N GLN A 282 2.46 4.42 -34.38
CA GLN A 282 2.62 5.87 -34.16
C GLN A 282 2.45 6.28 -32.68
N LEU A 283 1.61 5.58 -31.91
CA LEU A 283 1.49 5.76 -30.45
C LEU A 283 2.68 5.12 -29.71
N THR A 284 3.13 3.94 -30.15
CA THR A 284 4.28 3.21 -29.61
C THR A 284 5.60 3.92 -29.89
N ASN A 285 5.74 4.65 -31.00
CA ASN A 285 6.93 5.47 -31.28
C ASN A 285 7.11 6.64 -30.29
N ASN A 286 6.05 7.06 -29.60
CA ASN A 286 6.14 8.03 -28.48
C ASN A 286 6.33 7.34 -27.10
N MET A 287 6.19 6.01 -27.03
CA MET A 287 6.42 5.18 -25.84
C MET A 287 7.78 4.48 -25.95
N THR A 288 8.86 5.24 -25.79
CA THR A 288 10.25 4.73 -25.92
C THR A 288 10.82 4.21 -24.60
N ALA A 289 10.28 3.11 -24.12
CA ALA A 289 10.95 2.21 -23.16
C ALA A 289 10.59 0.76 -23.53
N PRO A 290 11.51 -0.21 -23.41
CA PRO A 290 11.23 -1.59 -23.77
C PRO A 290 10.13 -2.13 -22.86
N ILE A 291 8.96 -2.39 -23.44
CA ILE A 291 7.88 -3.20 -22.86
C ILE A 291 8.43 -4.62 -22.81
N GLY A 292 9.23 -4.92 -21.77
CA GLY A 292 10.16 -6.05 -21.75
C GLY A 292 10.04 -6.95 -20.52
N ASP A 293 8.85 -7.02 -19.91
CA ASP A 293 8.59 -7.98 -18.85
C ASP A 293 7.31 -8.74 -19.20
N ASP A 294 7.37 -10.08 -19.20
CA ASP A 294 6.28 -11.03 -19.52
C ASP A 294 4.99 -10.81 -18.70
N ARG A 295 5.02 -9.87 -17.74
CA ARG A 295 3.93 -9.47 -16.86
C ARG A 295 3.05 -8.35 -17.43
N LEU A 296 3.47 -7.67 -18.51
CA LEU A 296 2.72 -6.58 -19.16
C LEU A 296 1.82 -7.04 -20.31
N THR A 297 2.03 -8.24 -20.86
CA THR A 297 1.24 -8.79 -21.98
C THR A 297 -0.25 -8.79 -21.66
N CYS A 298 -0.66 -9.08 -20.42
CA CYS A 298 -2.07 -9.08 -20.02
C CYS A 298 -2.68 -7.68 -19.79
N TYR A 299 -1.89 -6.60 -19.84
CA TYR A 299 -2.32 -5.22 -19.58
C TYR A 299 -1.95 -4.22 -20.68
N GLU A 300 -1.29 -4.62 -21.78
CA GLU A 300 -0.89 -3.70 -22.85
C GLU A 300 -2.09 -2.97 -23.48
N GLY A 301 -3.19 -3.69 -23.73
CA GLY A 301 -4.45 -3.08 -24.17
C GLY A 301 -5.01 -2.08 -23.15
N ILE A 302 -4.86 -2.36 -21.85
CA ILE A 302 -5.32 -1.50 -20.76
C ILE A 302 -4.44 -0.24 -20.65
N VAL A 303 -3.12 -0.37 -20.87
CA VAL A 303 -2.17 0.75 -20.90
C VAL A 303 -2.46 1.66 -22.09
N LEU A 304 -2.62 1.09 -23.29
CA LEU A 304 -2.99 1.84 -24.50
C LEU A 304 -4.33 2.55 -24.33
N GLN A 305 -5.29 1.89 -23.69
CA GLN A 305 -6.61 2.44 -23.47
C GLN A 305 -6.64 3.53 -22.40
N ALA A 306 -5.89 3.36 -21.32
CA ALA A 306 -5.68 4.38 -20.32
C ALA A 306 -4.96 5.61 -20.92
N ALA A 307 -4.01 5.41 -21.83
CA ALA A 307 -3.39 6.49 -22.58
C ALA A 307 -4.40 7.25 -23.47
N ARG A 308 -5.30 6.52 -24.15
CA ARG A 308 -6.39 7.11 -24.96
C ARG A 308 -7.45 7.82 -24.12
N GLU A 309 -7.79 7.28 -22.95
CA GLU A 309 -8.75 7.90 -22.03
C GLU A 309 -8.18 9.13 -21.34
N ALA A 310 -6.89 9.12 -20.95
CA ALA A 310 -6.20 10.30 -20.46
C ALA A 310 -6.15 11.43 -21.51
N ALA A 311 -6.30 11.10 -22.80
CA ALA A 311 -6.46 12.06 -23.89
C ALA A 311 -7.93 12.47 -24.14
N GLY A 312 -8.89 12.00 -23.33
CA GLY A 312 -10.32 12.32 -23.45
C GLY A 312 -11.06 11.60 -24.59
N GLY A 313 -10.39 10.73 -25.36
CA GLY A 313 -10.94 10.23 -26.64
C GLY A 313 -11.94 9.08 -26.52
N LEU A 314 -11.83 8.24 -25.49
CA LEU A 314 -12.60 6.99 -25.40
C LEU A 314 -14.10 7.22 -25.18
N ALA A 315 -14.44 7.93 -24.09
CA ALA A 315 -15.83 8.22 -23.73
C ALA A 315 -16.49 9.07 -24.82
N GLU A 316 -15.74 10.01 -25.41
CA GLU A 316 -16.21 10.88 -26.48
C GLU A 316 -16.49 10.11 -27.78
N SER A 317 -15.62 9.17 -28.16
CA SER A 317 -15.81 8.33 -29.35
C SER A 317 -17.07 7.47 -29.25
N LEU A 318 -17.26 6.79 -28.11
CA LEU A 318 -18.46 6.00 -27.87
C LEU A 318 -19.71 6.87 -27.77
N ARG A 319 -19.62 8.04 -27.14
CA ARG A 319 -20.72 9.00 -27.05
C ARG A 319 -21.20 9.43 -28.44
N ASN A 320 -20.27 9.85 -29.29
CA ASN A 320 -20.58 10.36 -30.63
C ASN A 320 -21.11 9.23 -31.54
N ALA A 321 -20.53 8.04 -31.45
CA ALA A 321 -21.04 6.86 -32.14
C ALA A 321 -22.46 6.49 -31.70
N SER A 322 -22.72 6.50 -30.38
CA SER A 322 -24.05 6.19 -29.82
C SER A 322 -25.09 7.20 -30.27
N GLN A 323 -24.78 8.50 -30.27
CA GLN A 323 -25.68 9.54 -30.76
C GLN A 323 -26.04 9.34 -32.23
N SER A 324 -25.05 9.08 -33.10
CA SER A 324 -25.27 8.88 -34.52
C SER A 324 -26.14 7.65 -34.78
N ILE A 325 -25.78 6.50 -34.18
CA ILE A 325 -26.49 5.24 -34.39
C ILE A 325 -27.92 5.32 -33.86
N LEU A 326 -28.12 5.93 -32.70
CA LEU A 326 -29.45 6.10 -32.11
C LEU A 326 -30.36 6.93 -33.02
N ARG A 327 -29.85 8.04 -33.56
CA ARG A 327 -30.59 8.87 -34.52
C ARG A 327 -30.96 8.08 -35.77
N ASP A 328 -30.04 7.30 -36.31
CA ASP A 328 -30.29 6.48 -37.50
C ASP A 328 -31.37 5.42 -37.24
N ILE A 329 -31.34 4.74 -36.09
CA ILE A 329 -32.34 3.72 -35.74
C ILE A 329 -33.73 4.35 -35.61
N PHE A 330 -33.86 5.43 -34.83
CA PHE A 330 -35.15 6.09 -34.60
C PHE A 330 -35.76 6.68 -35.88
N MET A 331 -34.95 7.16 -36.83
CA MET A 331 -35.45 7.63 -38.14
C MET A 331 -36.15 6.54 -38.96
N THR A 332 -35.92 5.26 -38.67
CA THR A 332 -36.60 4.14 -39.35
C THR A 332 -37.94 3.76 -38.72
N ILE A 333 -38.21 4.23 -37.49
CA ILE A 333 -39.33 3.79 -36.65
C ILE A 333 -40.38 4.89 -36.56
N LYS A 334 -41.64 4.52 -36.79
CA LYS A 334 -42.79 5.40 -36.59
C LYS A 334 -43.13 5.56 -35.12
N LEU A 335 -43.59 6.74 -34.72
CA LEU A 335 -43.91 7.02 -33.31
C LEU A 335 -44.99 6.07 -32.76
N GLU A 336 -46.03 5.81 -33.55
CA GLU A 336 -47.15 4.91 -33.21
C GLU A 336 -46.69 3.50 -32.81
N LYS A 337 -45.52 3.05 -33.31
CA LYS A 337 -44.99 1.71 -33.05
C LYS A 337 -44.14 1.66 -31.78
N LEU A 338 -43.70 2.81 -31.27
CA LEU A 338 -42.90 2.90 -30.04
C LEU A 338 -43.78 2.79 -28.79
N PHE A 339 -45.01 3.28 -28.88
CA PHE A 339 -45.97 3.28 -27.77
C PHE A 339 -47.02 2.21 -28.01
N ALA A 340 -47.30 1.39 -27.00
CA ALA A 340 -48.45 0.51 -27.06
C ALA A 340 -49.69 1.39 -26.79
N LEU A 341 -50.59 1.48 -27.76
CA LEU A 341 -51.92 2.01 -27.48
C LEU A 341 -52.63 0.97 -26.58
N PRO A 342 -53.22 1.38 -25.45
CA PRO A 342 -54.05 0.47 -24.67
C PRO A 342 -55.17 -0.04 -25.58
N GLU A 343 -55.36 -1.37 -25.61
CA GLU A 343 -56.50 -1.95 -26.32
C GLU A 343 -57.79 -1.40 -25.68
N GLU A 344 -58.69 -0.90 -26.51
CA GLU A 344 -59.88 -0.11 -26.15
C GLU A 344 -60.89 -0.86 -25.24
N ASP A 345 -60.64 -2.13 -24.92
CA ASP A 345 -61.60 -3.04 -24.29
C ASP A 345 -61.44 -3.21 -22.77
N THR A 346 -60.48 -2.54 -22.11
CA THR A 346 -60.38 -2.55 -20.64
C THR A 346 -60.98 -1.29 -20.02
N GLU A 347 -62.20 -1.41 -19.50
CA GLU A 347 -62.98 -0.38 -18.79
C GLU A 347 -62.31 0.22 -17.53
N GLU A 348 -61.07 -0.16 -17.18
CA GLU A 348 -60.28 0.47 -16.12
C GLU A 348 -59.59 1.75 -16.63
N GLN A 349 -60.42 2.72 -16.98
CA GLN A 349 -60.06 4.06 -17.38
C GLN A 349 -59.78 4.90 -16.14
N ASN A 350 -58.50 5.23 -15.89
CA ASN A 350 -58.08 6.52 -15.31
C ASN A 350 -56.56 6.72 -15.22
N ASN A 351 -55.72 5.76 -15.63
CA ASN A 351 -54.28 5.99 -15.70
C ASN A 351 -53.82 5.97 -17.16
N TRP A 352 -53.79 7.14 -17.80
CA TRP A 352 -53.28 7.37 -19.17
C TRP A 352 -51.75 7.26 -19.24
N ASP A 353 -51.16 6.33 -18.49
CA ASP A 353 -49.74 6.04 -18.56
C ASP A 353 -49.49 5.32 -19.88
N VAL A 354 -49.14 6.08 -20.91
CA VAL A 354 -48.72 5.56 -22.21
C VAL A 354 -47.48 4.70 -21.99
N GLN A 355 -47.65 3.38 -21.95
CA GLN A 355 -46.54 2.46 -21.74
C GLN A 355 -45.74 2.30 -23.03
N LEU A 356 -44.42 2.42 -22.90
CA LEU A 356 -43.48 2.07 -23.97
C LEU A 356 -43.65 0.60 -24.32
N ASN A 357 -43.69 0.30 -25.62
CA ASN A 357 -43.75 -1.08 -26.09
C ASN A 357 -42.41 -1.77 -25.82
N SER A 358 -42.32 -2.48 -24.69
CA SER A 358 -41.09 -3.14 -24.22
C SER A 358 -40.46 -4.06 -25.27
N ARG A 359 -41.27 -4.75 -26.09
CA ARG A 359 -40.75 -5.61 -27.16
C ARG A 359 -40.04 -4.80 -28.25
N LYS A 360 -40.56 -3.63 -28.60
CA LYS A 360 -39.95 -2.74 -29.60
C LYS A 360 -38.73 -2.03 -29.05
N LEU A 361 -38.79 -1.59 -27.79
CA LEU A 361 -37.68 -0.98 -27.10
C LEU A 361 -36.48 -1.95 -26.98
N ASN A 362 -36.73 -3.20 -26.55
CA ASN A 362 -35.69 -4.24 -26.52
C ASN A 362 -35.09 -4.54 -27.91
N ALA A 363 -35.89 -4.44 -28.98
CA ALA A 363 -35.39 -4.63 -30.35
C ALA A 363 -34.46 -3.48 -30.77
N ILE A 364 -34.80 -2.24 -30.40
CA ILE A 364 -33.95 -1.05 -30.62
C ILE A 364 -32.65 -1.17 -29.85
N GLU A 365 -32.73 -1.54 -28.56
CA GLU A 365 -31.54 -1.76 -27.71
C GLU A 365 -30.63 -2.83 -28.26
N GLN A 366 -31.19 -3.95 -28.72
CA GLN A 366 -30.41 -5.03 -29.31
C GLN A 366 -29.74 -4.60 -30.63
N GLU A 367 -30.44 -3.84 -31.48
CA GLU A 367 -29.85 -3.29 -32.70
C GLU A 367 -28.75 -2.28 -32.41
N LEU A 368 -28.97 -1.38 -31.45
CA LEU A 368 -27.99 -0.42 -30.97
C LEU A 368 -26.76 -1.13 -30.41
N ARG A 369 -26.96 -2.17 -29.58
CA ARG A 369 -25.90 -3.03 -29.05
C ARG A 369 -25.10 -3.68 -30.17
N ASN A 370 -25.75 -4.26 -31.18
CA ASN A 370 -25.09 -4.92 -32.29
C ASN A 370 -24.19 -3.95 -33.09
N ARG A 371 -24.66 -2.71 -33.31
CA ARG A 371 -23.90 -1.68 -34.03
C ARG A 371 -22.79 -1.05 -33.19
N LEU A 372 -22.98 -0.92 -31.87
CA LEU A 372 -21.98 -0.37 -30.95
C LEU A 372 -20.90 -1.38 -30.56
N THR A 373 -21.21 -2.68 -30.52
CA THR A 373 -20.25 -3.75 -30.16
C THR A 373 -18.94 -3.68 -30.96
N PRO A 374 -18.91 -3.56 -32.30
CA PRO A 374 -17.65 -3.46 -33.03
C PRO A 374 -16.88 -2.18 -32.71
N ILE A 375 -17.57 -1.06 -32.49
CA ILE A 375 -16.94 0.23 -32.13
C ILE A 375 -16.32 0.14 -30.73
N ALA A 376 -17.04 -0.45 -29.77
CA ALA A 376 -16.54 -0.72 -28.43
C ALA A 376 -15.31 -1.65 -28.48
N ARG A 377 -15.38 -2.72 -29.28
CA ARG A 377 -14.29 -3.69 -29.44
C ARG A 377 -13.03 -3.07 -30.05
N ASN A 378 -13.17 -2.24 -31.08
CA ASN A 378 -12.05 -1.49 -31.67
C ASN A 378 -11.38 -0.53 -30.67
N ASN A 379 -12.11 -0.19 -29.62
CA ASN A 379 -11.64 0.62 -28.50
C ASN A 379 -11.21 -0.20 -27.28
N GLY A 380 -11.11 -1.54 -27.37
CA GLY A 380 -10.70 -2.41 -26.26
C GLY A 380 -11.79 -2.62 -25.19
N LEU A 381 -13.05 -2.30 -25.51
CA LEU A 381 -14.19 -2.43 -24.60
C LEU A 381 -15.11 -3.58 -25.02
N THR A 382 -15.66 -4.25 -24.02
CA THR A 382 -16.80 -5.16 -24.14
C THR A 382 -18.06 -4.42 -23.68
N LEU A 383 -19.05 -4.35 -24.57
CA LEU A 383 -20.36 -3.79 -24.27
C LEU A 383 -21.24 -4.85 -23.58
N VAL A 384 -21.50 -4.65 -22.29
CA VAL A 384 -22.22 -5.62 -21.46
C VAL A 384 -23.73 -5.41 -21.55
N LEU A 385 -24.17 -4.15 -21.40
CA LEU A 385 -25.57 -3.75 -21.41
C LEU A 385 -25.75 -2.45 -22.19
N VAL A 386 -26.89 -2.35 -22.86
CA VAL A 386 -27.43 -1.13 -23.47
C VAL A 386 -28.90 -1.09 -23.06
N ASP A 387 -29.33 0.03 -22.49
CA ASP A 387 -30.65 0.22 -21.90
C ASP A 387 -31.13 1.64 -22.23
N ILE A 388 -32.35 1.78 -22.74
CA ILE A 388 -32.99 3.07 -22.98
C ILE A 388 -33.86 3.37 -21.77
N SER A 389 -33.33 4.20 -20.87
CA SER A 389 -33.96 4.46 -19.57
C SER A 389 -35.24 5.26 -19.70
N THR A 390 -35.23 6.30 -20.55
CA THR A 390 -36.37 7.19 -20.74
C THR A 390 -36.43 7.72 -22.16
N ILE A 391 -37.66 7.96 -22.63
CA ILE A 391 -37.94 8.65 -23.88
C ILE A 391 -38.92 9.77 -23.55
N HIS A 392 -38.52 11.00 -23.77
CA HIS A 392 -39.32 12.19 -23.51
C HIS A 392 -39.70 12.88 -24.82
N PHE A 393 -40.94 13.39 -24.84
CA PHE A 393 -41.31 14.44 -25.78
C PHE A 393 -40.78 15.78 -25.25
N PRO A 394 -40.29 16.66 -26.14
CA PRO A 394 -39.90 18.01 -25.76
C PRO A 394 -41.07 18.84 -25.21
#